data_AF-A0A966UVC7-F1
#
_entry.id   AF-A0A966UVC7-F1
#
_cell.length_a   1.000
_cell.length_b   1.000
_cell.length_c   1.000
_cell.angle_alpha   90.00
_cell.angle_beta   90.00
_cell.angle_gamma   90.00
#
_symmetry.space_group_name_H-M   'P 1'
#
loop_
_entity.id
_entity.type
_entity.pdbx_description
1 polymer ?
#
loop_
_entity_poly.entity_id
_entity_poly.type
_entity_poly.pdbx_seq_one_letter_code
_entity_poly.pdbx_strand_id
1 'polypeptide(L)'
;MAKGGSSNRRLAAGGRLGLSSPVMELGSFWIAFGLTLFAGLATGIGSVIAFMAKQTNHRFLSISTGFSAGVMLYVSFVEIFQKGAVALTQAYGPIQGTWLNVGFFFLGILVVGLIDNLTP
;
A
#
# COMPACT_ATOMS: atom_id res chain seq x y z
N MET A 1 17.93 58.90 15.60
CA MET A 1 17.39 59.46 14.33
C MET A 1 18.32 58.95 13.24
N ALA A 2 18.06 57.90 12.47
CA ALA A 2 16.89 57.42 11.71
C ALA A 2 16.74 55.88 11.89
N LYS A 3 15.60 55.33 12.29
CA LYS A 3 14.40 54.94 11.51
C LYS A 3 14.67 54.06 10.27
N GLY A 4 14.17 52.82 10.35
CA GLY A 4 13.41 52.20 9.27
C GLY A 4 14.17 51.15 8.45
N GLY A 5 13.77 49.89 8.57
CA GLY A 5 14.22 48.87 7.62
C GLY A 5 14.16 47.41 8.07
N SER A 6 13.70 47.10 9.29
CA SER A 6 13.40 45.74 9.75
C SER A 6 12.13 45.16 9.10
N SER A 7 11.94 45.39 7.80
CA SER A 7 10.72 45.10 7.04
C SER A 7 11.05 44.25 5.81
N ASN A 8 11.75 43.13 6.00
CA ASN A 8 11.87 42.09 4.96
C ASN A 8 11.95 40.66 5.54
N ARG A 9 11.38 40.46 6.73
CA ARG A 9 11.12 39.12 7.33
C ARG A 9 9.63 38.75 7.36
N ARG A 10 8.78 39.46 6.59
CA ARG A 10 7.32 39.30 6.57
C ARG A 10 6.70 39.18 5.17
N LEU A 11 7.49 38.86 4.15
CA LEU A 11 7.04 38.75 2.74
C LEU A 11 7.39 37.41 2.05
N ALA A 12 7.63 36.35 2.84
CA ALA A 12 7.49 34.95 2.36
C ALA A 12 6.54 34.13 3.26
N ALA A 13 5.78 34.81 4.12
CA ALA A 13 4.54 34.31 4.72
C ALA A 13 3.36 34.76 3.84
N GLY A 14 3.52 34.60 2.53
CA GLY A 14 2.49 34.86 1.52
C GLY A 14 1.46 33.75 1.60
N GLY A 15 0.24 34.13 2.00
CA GLY A 15 -0.82 33.20 2.35
C GLY A 15 -1.18 32.24 1.23
N ARG A 16 -1.30 30.97 1.61
CA ARG A 16 -2.48 30.12 1.38
C ARG A 16 -2.33 28.80 2.16
N LEU A 17 -2.59 28.88 3.46
CA LEU A 17 -3.43 27.88 4.11
C LEU A 17 -4.74 27.79 3.32
N GLY A 18 -5.18 26.58 2.98
CA GLY A 18 -6.59 26.32 2.70
C GLY A 18 -7.09 26.52 1.27
N LEU A 19 -6.36 26.07 0.25
CA LEU A 19 -6.96 25.64 -1.01
C LEU A 19 -6.23 24.38 -1.53
N SER A 20 -6.23 23.32 -0.72
CA SER A 20 -6.28 21.95 -1.27
C SER A 20 -7.50 21.94 -2.17
N SER A 21 -7.27 21.99 -3.48
CA SER A 21 -8.33 22.02 -4.47
C SER A 21 -9.22 20.78 -4.26
N PRO A 22 -10.51 20.93 -3.90
CA PRO A 22 -11.45 19.80 -3.84
C PRO A 22 -11.62 19.09 -5.20
N VAL A 23 -11.11 19.70 -6.28
CA VAL A 23 -11.06 19.13 -7.63
C VAL A 23 -10.05 17.98 -7.76
N MET A 24 -8.95 17.96 -6.99
CA MET A 24 -8.04 16.80 -6.96
C MET A 24 -8.62 15.63 -6.14
N GLU A 25 -9.40 15.91 -5.08
CA GLU A 25 -10.06 14.87 -4.28
C GLU A 25 -11.19 14.15 -5.03
N LEU A 26 -12.05 14.88 -5.74
CA LEU A 26 -13.17 14.28 -6.47
C LEU A 26 -12.71 13.38 -7.63
N GLY A 27 -11.67 13.80 -8.36
CA GLY A 27 -11.08 13.00 -9.45
C GLY A 27 -10.44 11.71 -8.95
N SER A 28 -9.64 11.81 -7.88
CA SER A 28 -9.01 10.63 -7.25
C SER A 28 -10.03 9.72 -6.57
N PHE A 29 -11.11 10.27 -6.00
CA PHE A 29 -12.18 9.49 -5.38
C PHE A 29 -12.88 8.58 -6.39
N TRP A 30 -13.35 9.11 -7.52
CA TRP A 30 -14.02 8.30 -8.54
C TRP A 30 -13.10 7.22 -9.13
N ILE A 31 -11.81 7.53 -9.30
CA ILE A 31 -10.81 6.57 -9.78
C ILE A 31 -10.54 5.49 -8.74
N ALA A 32 -10.27 5.85 -7.48
CA ALA A 32 -10.03 4.89 -6.40
C ALA A 32 -11.26 4.02 -6.12
N PHE A 33 -12.46 4.62 -6.18
CA PHE A 33 -13.74 3.91 -6.07
C PHE A 33 -13.94 2.94 -7.24
N GLY A 34 -13.70 3.38 -8.48
CA GLY A 34 -13.78 2.52 -9.67
C GLY A 34 -12.79 1.35 -9.61
N LEU A 35 -11.54 1.60 -9.21
CA LEU A 35 -10.52 0.57 -9.01
C LEU A 35 -10.93 -0.45 -7.93
N THR A 36 -11.45 0.03 -6.79
CA THR A 36 -11.90 -0.83 -5.68
C THR A 36 -13.11 -1.66 -6.07
N LEU A 37 -14.08 -1.05 -6.78
CA LEU A 37 -15.25 -1.74 -7.30
C LEU A 37 -14.83 -2.82 -8.29
N PHE A 38 -13.93 -2.51 -9.22
CA PHE A 38 -13.44 -3.46 -10.21
C PHE A 38 -12.66 -4.61 -9.56
N ALA A 39 -11.81 -4.32 -8.58
CA ALA A 39 -11.12 -5.34 -7.79
C ALA A 39 -12.11 -6.25 -7.05
N GLY A 40 -13.14 -5.68 -6.42
CA GLY A 40 -14.19 -6.43 -5.74
C GLY A 40 -15.02 -7.31 -6.68
N LEU A 41 -15.38 -6.80 -7.86
CA LEU A 41 -16.06 -7.56 -8.90
C LEU A 41 -15.19 -8.71 -9.42
N ALA A 42 -13.88 -8.49 -9.59
CA ALA A 42 -12.94 -9.54 -9.97
C ALA A 42 -12.89 -10.68 -8.93
N THR A 43 -12.83 -10.34 -7.63
CA THR A 43 -12.91 -11.34 -6.54
C THR A 43 -14.26 -12.06 -6.54
N GLY A 44 -15.36 -11.33 -6.75
CA GLY A 44 -16.71 -11.88 -6.86
C GLY A 44 -16.83 -12.90 -7.99
N ILE A 45 -16.38 -12.56 -9.19
CA ILE A 45 -16.36 -13.48 -10.34
C ILE A 45 -15.49 -14.71 -10.05
N GLY A 46 -14.29 -14.49 -9.47
CA GLY A 46 -13.40 -15.58 -9.06
C GLY A 46 -14.07 -16.55 -8.07
N SER A 47 -14.83 -16.02 -7.10
CA SER A 47 -15.57 -16.85 -6.13
C SER A 47 -16.69 -17.66 -6.78
N VAL A 48 -17.47 -17.07 -7.71
CA VAL A 48 -18.54 -17.78 -8.44
C VAL A 48 -17.96 -18.94 -9.25
N ILE A 49 -16.84 -18.73 -9.93
CA ILE A 49 -16.13 -19.77 -10.67
C ILE A 49 -15.62 -20.86 -9.72
N ALA A 50 -15.06 -20.48 -8.57
CA ALA A 50 -14.57 -21.43 -7.56
C ALA A 50 -15.70 -22.27 -6.93
N PHE A 51 -16.87 -21.69 -6.66
CA PHE A 51 -18.04 -22.42 -6.14
C PHE A 51 -18.70 -23.33 -7.18
N MET A 52 -18.72 -22.92 -8.46
CA MET A 52 -19.23 -23.77 -9.55
C MET A 52 -18.29 -24.93 -9.88
N ALA A 53 -16.99 -24.77 -9.63
CA ALA A 53 -15.99 -25.83 -9.69
C ALA A 53 -16.15 -26.84 -8.52
N LYS A 54 -17.30 -27.51 -8.45
CA LYS A 54 -17.59 -28.54 -7.44
C LYS A 54 -16.63 -29.73 -7.54
N GLN A 55 -15.85 -29.96 -6.49
CA GLN A 55 -15.33 -31.24 -5.95
C GLN A 55 -14.58 -32.25 -6.87
N THR A 56 -14.51 -32.11 -8.20
CA THR A 56 -13.86 -33.11 -9.08
C THR A 56 -12.49 -32.71 -9.61
N ASN A 57 -12.12 -31.43 -9.50
CA ASN A 57 -10.91 -30.89 -10.12
C ASN A 57 -10.01 -30.15 -9.12
N HIS A 58 -9.55 -30.85 -8.06
CA HIS A 58 -8.54 -30.32 -7.13
C HIS A 58 -7.30 -29.76 -7.83
N ARG A 59 -6.99 -30.22 -9.05
CA ARG A 59 -5.89 -29.67 -9.88
C ARG A 59 -6.16 -28.22 -10.28
N PHE A 60 -7.38 -27.89 -10.70
CA PHE A 60 -7.73 -26.52 -11.05
C PHE A 60 -7.64 -25.60 -9.82
N LEU A 61 -8.17 -26.05 -8.67
CA LEU A 61 -8.12 -25.28 -7.43
C LEU A 61 -6.67 -25.03 -6.97
N SER A 62 -5.82 -26.06 -6.96
CA SER A 62 -4.40 -25.91 -6.60
C SER A 62 -3.64 -24.99 -7.55
N ILE A 63 -3.93 -25.04 -8.85
CA ILE A 63 -3.33 -24.13 -9.84
C ILE A 63 -3.78 -22.68 -9.57
N SER A 64 -5.07 -22.44 -9.34
CA SER A 64 -5.60 -21.11 -9.04
C SER A 64 -5.05 -20.54 -7.73
N THR A 65 -5.01 -21.32 -6.66
CA THR A 65 -4.43 -20.91 -5.38
C THR A 65 -2.94 -20.66 -5.49
N GLY A 66 -2.20 -21.53 -6.20
CA GLY A 66 -0.77 -21.35 -6.45
C GLY A 66 -0.48 -20.10 -7.28
N PHE A 67 -1.29 -19.80 -8.30
CA PHE A 67 -1.19 -18.57 -9.08
C PHE A 67 -1.42 -17.33 -8.21
N SER A 68 -2.46 -17.33 -7.38
CA SER A 68 -2.75 -16.22 -6.47
C SER A 68 -1.64 -16.00 -5.43
N ALA A 69 -1.15 -17.08 -4.82
CA ALA A 69 0.00 -17.04 -3.91
C ALA A 69 1.24 -16.48 -4.62
N GLY A 70 1.51 -16.90 -5.86
CA GLY A 70 2.62 -16.41 -6.66
C GLY A 70 2.55 -14.91 -6.96
N VAL A 71 1.38 -14.41 -7.38
CA VAL A 71 1.17 -12.96 -7.62
C VAL A 71 1.37 -12.16 -6.33
N MET A 72 0.86 -12.63 -5.19
CA MET A 72 1.05 -11.94 -3.92
C MET A 72 2.50 -11.97 -3.43
N LEU A 73 3.24 -13.06 -3.64
CA LEU A 73 4.68 -13.10 -3.35
C LEU A 73 5.45 -12.11 -4.24
N TYR A 74 5.13 -12.02 -5.53
CA TYR A 74 5.77 -11.06 -6.43
C TYR A 74 5.52 -9.62 -5.98
N VAL A 75 4.27 -9.24 -5.74
CA VAL A 75 3.91 -7.89 -5.28
C VAL A 75 4.60 -7.58 -3.94
N SER A 76 4.62 -8.54 -3.01
CA SER A 76 5.24 -8.34 -1.69
C SER A 76 6.75 -8.12 -1.79
N PHE A 77 7.48 -8.95 -2.53
CA PHE A 77 8.95 -8.88 -2.59
C PHE A 77 9.49 -7.83 -3.58
N VAL A 78 8.83 -7.65 -4.71
CA VAL A 78 9.33 -6.78 -5.79
C VAL A 78 8.81 -5.36 -5.62
N GLU A 79 7.55 -5.19 -5.23
CA GLU A 79 6.98 -3.86 -5.08
C GLU A 79 7.05 -3.34 -3.65
N ILE A 80 6.41 -4.05 -2.70
CA ILE A 80 6.23 -3.52 -1.34
C ILE A 80 7.57 -3.50 -0.59
N PHE A 81 8.33 -4.58 -0.64
CA PHE A 81 9.61 -4.67 0.07
C PHE A 81 10.63 -3.65 -0.45
N GLN A 82 10.68 -3.41 -1.76
CA GLN A 82 11.56 -2.38 -2.36
C GLN A 82 11.10 -0.96 -2.01
N LYS A 83 9.78 -0.68 -2.09
CA LYS A 83 9.22 0.61 -1.66
C LYS A 83 9.53 0.88 -0.19
N GLY A 84 9.41 -0.13 0.68
CA GLY A 84 9.77 -0.08 2.09
C GLY A 84 11.26 0.16 2.31
N ALA A 85 12.13 -0.55 1.58
CA ALA A 85 13.58 -0.36 1.65
C ALA A 85 13.98 1.07 1.27
N VAL A 86 13.43 1.62 0.19
CA VAL A 86 13.71 2.99 -0.24
C VAL A 86 13.22 4.00 0.81
N ALA A 87 12.00 3.83 1.33
CA ALA A 87 11.44 4.73 2.34
C ALA A 87 12.25 4.72 3.65
N LEU A 88 12.66 3.55 4.14
CA LEU A 88 13.40 3.40 5.40
C LEU A 88 14.87 3.80 5.27
N THR A 89 15.51 3.55 4.12
CA THR A 89 16.89 3.98 3.89
C THR A 89 17.02 5.50 3.76
N GLN A 90 15.98 6.18 3.26
CA GLN A 90 15.92 7.65 3.27
C GLN A 90 15.78 8.22 4.69
N ALA A 91 15.07 7.54 5.59
CA ALA A 91 14.82 8.01 6.95
C ALA A 91 15.93 7.65 7.95
N TYR A 92 16.47 6.43 7.89
CA TYR A 92 17.41 5.87 8.88
C TYR A 92 18.81 5.57 8.31
N GLY A 93 19.05 5.89 7.05
CA GLY A 93 20.31 5.63 6.36
C GLY A 93 20.41 4.23 5.73
N PRO A 94 21.43 3.99 4.88
CA PRO A 94 21.46 2.82 3.98
C PRO A 94 21.54 1.47 4.71
N ILE A 95 22.37 1.39 5.74
CA ILE A 95 22.62 0.13 6.46
C ILE A 95 21.48 -0.16 7.43
N GLN A 96 21.17 0.79 8.32
CA GLN A 96 20.14 0.60 9.35
C GLN A 96 18.74 0.49 8.74
N GLY A 97 18.41 1.28 7.71
CA GLY A 97 17.13 1.23 7.03
C GLY A 97 16.86 -0.12 6.35
N THR A 98 17.89 -0.74 5.77
CA THR A 98 17.75 -2.06 5.14
C THR A 98 17.51 -3.16 6.18
N TRP A 99 18.27 -3.18 7.28
CA TRP A 99 18.07 -4.13 8.39
C TRP A 99 16.69 -3.98 9.03
N LEU A 100 16.23 -2.74 9.21
CA LEU A 100 14.93 -2.44 9.78
C LEU A 100 13.78 -2.90 8.85
N ASN A 101 13.91 -2.69 7.53
CA ASN A 101 12.92 -3.15 6.55
C ASN A 101 12.77 -4.68 6.57
N VAL A 102 13.89 -5.40 6.62
CA VAL A 102 13.89 -6.87 6.78
C VAL A 102 13.23 -7.27 8.10
N GLY A 103 13.56 -6.57 9.20
CA GLY A 103 12.97 -6.82 10.51
C GLY A 103 11.44 -6.67 10.50
N PHE A 104 10.91 -5.60 9.92
CA PHE A 104 9.47 -5.38 9.80
C PHE A 104 8.78 -6.37 8.86
N PHE A 105 9.46 -6.81 7.79
CA PHE A 105 8.92 -7.84 6.91
C PHE A 105 8.70 -9.16 7.65
N PHE A 106 9.70 -9.65 8.38
CA PHE A 106 9.55 -10.87 9.19
C PHE A 106 8.60 -10.70 10.37
N LEU A 107 8.58 -9.52 10.99
CA LEU A 107 7.59 -9.19 12.02
C LEU A 107 6.17 -9.30 11.46
N GLY A 108 5.92 -8.80 10.24
CA GLY A 108 4.64 -8.94 9.57
C GLY A 108 4.23 -10.40 9.37
N ILE A 109 5.16 -11.25 8.93
CA ILE A 109 4.91 -12.70 8.79
C ILE A 109 4.58 -13.34 10.15
N LEU A 110 5.31 -12.98 11.21
CA LEU A 110 5.05 -13.47 12.57
C LEU A 110 3.65 -13.06 13.04
N VAL A 111 3.25 -11.80 12.81
CA VAL A 111 1.93 -11.30 13.16
C VAL A 111 0.83 -12.05 12.43
N VAL A 112 0.96 -12.27 11.11
CA VAL A 112 -0.02 -13.06 10.34
C VAL A 112 -0.09 -14.49 10.87
N GLY A 113 1.05 -15.15 11.11
CA GLY A 113 1.07 -16.50 11.67
C GLY A 113 0.46 -16.58 13.07
N LEU A 114 0.61 -15.54 13.90
CA LEU A 114 -0.04 -15.45 15.20
C LEU A 114 -1.56 -15.30 15.06
N ILE A 115 -2.03 -14.48 14.11
CA ILE A 115 -3.45 -14.30 13.81
C ILE A 115 -4.07 -15.62 13.31
N ASP A 116 -3.40 -16.31 12.39
CA ASP A 116 -3.86 -17.60 11.88
C ASP A 116 -3.92 -18.66 12.98
N ASN A 117 -2.99 -18.64 13.94
CA ASN A 117 -3.02 -19.55 15.11
C ASN A 117 -4.13 -19.20 16.13
N LEU A 118 -4.58 -17.95 16.18
CA LEU A 118 -5.66 -17.49 17.07
C LEU A 118 -7.05 -17.66 16.45
N THR A 119 -7.14 -17.79 15.13
CA THR A 119 -8.40 -17.92 14.39
C THR A 119 -8.63 -19.40 14.08
N PRO A 120 -9.57 -20.08 14.78
CA PRO A 120 -9.83 -21.50 14.57
C PRO A 120 -10.50 -21.83 13.23
#